data_AF-A0A9E4DZ37-F1
#
_entry.id   AF-A0A9E4DZ37-F1
#
_cell.length_a   1.000
_cell.length_b   1.000
_cell.length_c   1.000
_cell.angle_alpha   90.00
_cell.angle_beta   90.00
_cell.angle_gamma   90.00
#
_symmetry.space_group_name_H-M   'P 1'
#
loop_
_entity.id
_entity.type
_entity.pdbx_description
1 polymer ?
#
loop_
_entity_poly.entity_id
_entity_poly.type
_entity_poly.pdbx_seq_one_letter_code
_entity_poly.pdbx_strand_id
1 'polypeptide(L)'
;MNRHPLLDIKRIEQTPDVYLNAAGSVFAVFDEHTQDSGNISYGVQTTQGRYFVKTAGHPDDPKPFMSHSERVSLLRNAVRLRRSCNHPTLPPLHQVIESPTGPMLVYQW
;
A
#
# COMPACT_ATOMS: atom_id res chain seq x y z
N MET A 1 17.63 14.59 9.78
CA MET A 1 16.49 14.19 8.94
C MET A 1 15.97 12.87 9.49
N ASN A 2 14.74 12.85 10.01
CA ASN A 2 14.18 11.62 10.59
C ASN A 2 13.83 10.67 9.44
N ARG A 3 14.62 9.61 9.27
CA ARG A 3 14.27 8.54 8.34
C ARG A 3 13.05 7.79 8.86
N HIS A 4 12.12 7.47 7.98
CA HIS A 4 10.95 6.67 8.27
C HIS A 4 10.85 5.48 7.31
N PRO A 5 10.61 4.25 7.83
CA PRO A 5 10.53 3.05 7.00
C PRO A 5 9.55 3.20 5.81
N LEU A 6 8.36 3.78 6.04
CA LEU A 6 7.37 3.99 4.97
C LEU A 6 7.72 5.06 3.93
N LEU A 7 8.73 5.92 4.18
CA LEU A 7 9.06 7.03 3.28
C LEU A 7 10.42 6.83 2.58
N ASP A 8 11.36 6.17 3.23
CA ASP A 8 12.75 6.10 2.74
C ASP A 8 13.13 4.72 2.15
N ILE A 9 12.33 3.69 2.38
CA ILE A 9 12.59 2.34 1.90
C ILE A 9 11.95 2.13 0.53
N LYS A 10 12.71 1.54 -0.41
CA LYS A 10 12.24 1.23 -1.77
C LYS A 10 11.85 -0.23 -1.95
N ARG A 11 12.34 -1.13 -1.09
CA ARG A 11 12.08 -2.57 -1.15
C ARG A 11 12.12 -3.19 0.23
N ILE A 12 11.25 -4.17 0.45
CA ILE A 12 11.20 -5.03 1.62
C ILE A 12 11.24 -6.50 1.18
N GLU A 13 11.67 -7.37 2.09
CA GLU A 13 11.72 -8.82 1.87
C GLU A 13 10.60 -9.56 2.64
N GLN A 14 9.94 -8.87 3.57
CA GLN A 14 8.80 -9.38 4.32
C GLN A 14 7.49 -9.14 3.57
N THR A 15 6.43 -9.84 3.97
CA THR A 15 5.07 -9.51 3.52
C THR A 15 4.66 -8.13 4.03
N PRO A 16 3.77 -7.42 3.30
CA PRO A 16 3.34 -6.07 3.67
C PRO A 16 2.78 -5.96 5.10
N ASP A 17 1.98 -6.92 5.55
CA ASP A 17 1.37 -6.92 6.89
C ASP A 17 2.43 -6.97 8.00
N VAL A 18 3.43 -7.85 7.88
CA VAL A 18 4.56 -7.94 8.84
C VAL A 18 5.33 -6.63 8.88
N TYR A 19 5.65 -6.09 7.70
CA TYR A 19 6.40 -4.85 7.61
C TYR A 19 5.65 -3.65 8.19
N LEU A 20 4.35 -3.52 7.92
CA LEU A 20 3.52 -2.42 8.42
C LEU A 20 3.38 -2.43 9.94
N ASN A 21 3.22 -3.61 10.55
CA ASN A 21 3.19 -3.76 12.01
C ASN A 21 4.53 -3.41 12.67
N ALA A 22 5.66 -3.59 11.98
CA ALA A 22 6.96 -3.16 12.46
C ALA A 22 7.21 -1.65 12.24
N ALA A 23 6.61 -1.06 11.20
CA ALA A 23 6.80 0.34 10.83
C ALA A 23 5.91 1.32 11.62
N GLY A 24 4.84 0.85 12.26
CA GLY A 24 3.92 1.67 13.04
C GLY A 24 2.74 0.87 13.60
N SER A 25 1.72 1.58 14.07
CA SER A 25 0.47 0.97 14.56
C SER A 25 -0.56 0.95 13.44
N VAL A 26 -0.99 -0.26 13.03
CA VAL A 26 -2.11 -0.44 12.09
C VAL A 26 -3.41 -0.20 12.86
N PHE A 27 -4.11 0.89 12.55
CA PHE A 27 -5.36 1.26 13.23
C PHE A 27 -6.63 1.02 12.38
N ALA A 28 -6.44 0.73 11.09
CA ALA A 28 -7.53 0.39 10.18
C ALA A 28 -7.04 -0.62 9.13
N VAL A 29 -7.90 -1.57 8.76
CA VAL A 29 -7.70 -2.50 7.65
C VAL A 29 -8.93 -2.43 6.76
N PHE A 30 -8.69 -2.29 5.46
CA PHE A 30 -9.72 -2.25 4.42
C PHE A 30 -9.51 -3.41 3.45
N ASP A 31 -10.22 -4.50 3.69
CA ASP A 31 -10.21 -5.75 2.94
C ASP A 31 -11.56 -6.02 2.25
N GLU A 32 -11.80 -7.26 1.83
CA GLU A 32 -13.04 -7.69 1.18
C GLU A 32 -14.32 -7.40 1.98
N HIS A 33 -14.23 -7.20 3.30
CA HIS A 33 -15.39 -6.88 4.13
C HIS A 33 -15.80 -5.42 4.06
N THR A 34 -14.94 -4.55 3.51
CA THR A 34 -15.09 -3.08 3.58
C THR A 34 -14.88 -2.38 2.24
N GLN A 35 -14.45 -3.09 1.19
CA GLN A 35 -14.31 -2.57 -0.17
C GLN A 35 -14.38 -3.67 -1.23
N ASP A 36 -14.48 -3.27 -2.50
CA ASP A 36 -14.73 -4.12 -3.68
C ASP A 36 -13.56 -4.17 -4.68
N SER A 37 -12.41 -3.56 -4.38
CA SER A 37 -11.26 -3.48 -5.28
C SER A 37 -10.34 -4.71 -5.26
N GLY A 38 -10.55 -5.65 -4.34
CA GLY A 38 -9.75 -6.87 -4.17
C GLY A 38 -8.34 -6.66 -3.58
N ASN A 39 -7.77 -5.45 -3.70
CA ASN A 39 -6.56 -5.05 -2.95
C ASN A 39 -6.82 -5.04 -1.44
N ILE A 40 -5.78 -4.95 -0.61
CA ILE A 40 -5.93 -4.65 0.83
C ILE A 40 -5.33 -3.28 1.10
N SER A 41 -5.99 -2.47 1.93
CA SER A 41 -5.45 -1.18 2.36
C SER A 41 -5.38 -1.07 3.87
N TYR A 42 -4.48 -0.23 4.36
CA TYR A 42 -4.19 -0.09 5.78
C TYR A 42 -4.12 1.39 6.17
N GLY A 43 -4.66 1.72 7.33
CA GLY A 43 -4.33 2.94 8.05
C GLY A 43 -3.20 2.68 9.02
N VAL A 44 -2.08 3.37 8.85
CA VAL A 44 -0.88 3.18 9.68
C VAL A 44 -0.52 4.49 10.36
N GLN A 45 -0.54 4.48 11.69
CA GLN A 45 -0.08 5.57 12.54
C GLN A 45 1.40 5.38 12.86
N THR A 46 2.19 6.42 12.64
CA THR A 46 3.62 6.44 12.94
C THR A 46 3.97 7.69 13.75
N THR A 47 5.22 7.84 14.16
CA THR A 47 5.68 9.05 14.85
C THR A 47 5.70 10.28 13.94
N GLN A 48 5.65 10.10 12.61
CA GLN A 48 5.67 11.18 11.63
C GLN A 48 4.29 11.54 11.06
N GLY A 49 3.25 10.76 11.35
CA GLY A 49 1.91 11.02 10.88
C GLY A 49 1.11 9.75 10.60
N ARG A 50 -0.01 9.92 9.91
CA ARG A 50 -0.85 8.83 9.43
C ARG A 50 -0.68 8.65 7.94
N TYR A 51 -0.63 7.40 7.52
CA TYR A 51 -0.48 7.01 6.13
C TYR A 51 -1.56 6.01 5.75
N PHE A 52 -2.01 6.13 4.51
CA PHE A 52 -2.83 5.14 3.85
C PHE A 52 -1.94 4.28 2.96
N VAL A 53 -1.88 2.96 3.21
CA VAL A 53 -1.02 2.05 2.46
C VAL A 53 -1.87 1.04 1.71
N LYS A 54 -1.70 0.94 0.38
CA LYS A 54 -2.43 -0.01 -0.47
C LYS A 54 -1.51 -1.11 -1.00
N THR A 55 -1.97 -2.36 -0.95
CA THR A 55 -1.21 -3.57 -1.31
C THR A 55 -2.04 -4.52 -2.18
N ALA A 56 -1.41 -5.54 -2.78
CA ALA A 56 -2.10 -6.54 -3.57
C ALA A 56 -2.84 -7.59 -2.72
N GLY A 57 -2.69 -7.55 -1.39
CA GLY A 57 -3.13 -8.61 -0.49
C GLY A 57 -2.23 -9.86 -0.55
N HIS A 58 -2.70 -10.97 0.00
CA HIS A 58 -2.01 -12.25 -0.08
C HIS A 58 -2.24 -12.92 -1.44
N PRO A 59 -1.20 -13.51 -2.07
CA PRO A 59 -1.35 -14.30 -3.29
C PRO A 59 -2.28 -15.50 -3.13
N ASP A 60 -2.30 -16.11 -1.94
CA ASP A 60 -3.03 -17.33 -1.62
C ASP A 60 -4.43 -17.07 -1.03
N ASP A 61 -5.01 -15.90 -1.33
CA ASP A 61 -6.38 -15.56 -0.98
C ASP A 61 -7.33 -16.68 -1.47
N PRO A 62 -8.09 -17.33 -0.58
CA PRO A 62 -8.89 -18.50 -0.94
C PRO A 62 -10.15 -18.16 -1.75
N LYS A 63 -10.58 -16.89 -1.77
CA LYS A 63 -11.78 -16.45 -2.48
C LYS A 63 -11.55 -15.07 -3.13
N PRO A 64 -10.56 -14.95 -4.02
CA PRO A 64 -10.17 -13.65 -4.52
C PRO A 64 -11.25 -13.10 -5.47
N PHE A 65 -11.62 -11.84 -5.29
CA PHE A 65 -12.46 -11.11 -6.26
C PHE A 65 -11.76 -10.93 -7.62
N MET A 66 -10.44 -10.71 -7.58
CA MET A 66 -9.55 -10.63 -8.75
C MET A 66 -8.26 -11.42 -8.48
N SER A 67 -7.65 -11.97 -9.53
CA SER A 67 -6.39 -12.68 -9.39
C SER A 67 -5.31 -11.76 -8.78
N HIS A 68 -4.34 -12.36 -8.08
CA HIS A 68 -3.23 -11.60 -7.50
C HIS A 68 -2.48 -10.74 -8.54
N SER A 69 -2.25 -11.26 -9.75
CA SER A 69 -1.58 -10.52 -10.84
C SER A 69 -2.39 -9.32 -11.33
N GLU A 70 -3.72 -9.41 -11.38
CA GLU A 70 -4.61 -8.28 -11.70
C GLU A 70 -4.55 -7.22 -10.60
N ARG A 71 -4.61 -7.63 -9.33
CA ARG A 71 -4.46 -6.72 -8.18
C ARG A 71 -3.12 -5.98 -8.19
N VAL A 72 -2.02 -6.67 -8.52
CA VAL A 72 -0.70 -6.04 -8.72
C VAL A 72 -0.73 -5.06 -9.88
N SER A 73 -1.36 -5.44 -11.01
CA SER A 73 -1.46 -4.60 -12.20
C SER A 73 -2.20 -3.29 -11.94
N LEU A 74 -3.25 -3.31 -11.11
CA LEU A 74 -3.97 -2.12 -10.67
C LEU A 74 -3.07 -1.16 -9.89
N LEU A 75 -2.23 -1.66 -8.99
CA LEU A 75 -1.29 -0.82 -8.23
C LEU A 75 -0.24 -0.20 -9.15
N ARG A 76 0.30 -0.98 -10.09
CA ARG A 76 1.21 -0.44 -11.13
C ARG A 76 0.54 0.63 -11.98
N ASN A 77 -0.75 0.45 -12.28
CA ASN A 77 -1.52 1.45 -13.01
C ASN A 77 -1.69 2.74 -12.21
N ALA A 78 -1.99 2.65 -10.92
CA ALA A 78 -2.08 3.81 -10.03
C ALA A 78 -0.76 4.60 -9.98
N VAL A 79 0.39 3.91 -9.96
CA VAL A 79 1.71 4.55 -10.04
C VAL A 79 1.90 5.27 -11.36
N ARG A 80 1.53 4.65 -12.50
CA ARG A 80 1.61 5.30 -13.82
C ARG A 80 0.73 6.54 -13.87
N LEU A 81 -0.51 6.46 -13.39
CA LEU A 81 -1.44 7.59 -13.34
C LEU A 81 -0.88 8.74 -12.51
N ARG A 82 -0.34 8.46 -11.32
CA ARG A 82 0.27 9.48 -10.47
C ARG A 82 1.46 10.17 -11.12
N ARG A 83 2.23 9.44 -11.94
CA ARG A 83 3.37 9.99 -12.70
C ARG A 83 2.94 10.82 -13.90
N SER A 84 1.81 10.48 -14.53
CA SER A 84 1.28 11.24 -15.67
C SER A 84 0.47 12.47 -15.26
N CYS A 85 -0.06 12.50 -14.02
CA CYS A 85 -0.88 13.60 -13.51
C CYS A 85 -0.45 14.00 -12.09
N ASN A 86 0.00 15.24 -11.94
CA ASN A 86 0.27 15.85 -10.64
C ASN A 86 -0.77 16.96 -10.38
N HIS A 87 -1.87 16.60 -9.73
CA HIS A 87 -2.98 17.51 -9.48
C HIS A 87 -3.29 17.58 -7.98
N PRO A 88 -3.57 18.76 -7.40
CA PRO A 88 -3.79 18.92 -5.95
C PRO A 88 -5.02 18.18 -5.41
N THR A 89 -5.95 17.76 -6.28
CA THR A 89 -7.12 16.95 -5.86
C THR A 89 -6.85 15.45 -5.83
N LEU A 90 -5.68 15.00 -6.29
CA LEU A 90 -5.26 13.60 -6.17
C LEU A 90 -4.46 13.41 -4.87
N PRO A 91 -4.67 12.30 -4.14
CA PRO A 91 -3.92 12.05 -2.93
C PRO A 91 -2.42 11.95 -3.23
N PRO A 92 -1.56 12.61 -2.44
CA PRO A 92 -0.11 12.50 -2.60
C PRO A 92 0.35 11.06 -2.37
N LEU A 93 0.91 10.45 -3.42
CA LEU A 93 1.69 9.21 -3.31
C LEU A 93 3.11 9.58 -2.85
N HIS A 94 3.43 9.28 -1.60
CA HIS A 94 4.73 9.57 -1.00
C HIS A 94 5.81 8.57 -1.40
N GLN A 95 5.45 7.28 -1.49
CA GLN A 95 6.41 6.22 -1.78
C GLN A 95 5.77 5.03 -2.48
N VAL A 96 6.58 4.33 -3.28
CA VAL A 96 6.29 2.99 -3.80
C VAL A 96 7.35 2.05 -3.25
N ILE A 97 6.93 1.07 -2.45
CA ILE A 97 7.83 0.08 -1.84
C ILE A 97 7.60 -1.26 -2.52
N GLU A 98 8.62 -1.83 -3.16
CA GLU A 98 8.54 -3.17 -3.70
C GLU A 98 8.49 -4.21 -2.57
N SER A 99 7.58 -5.18 -2.65
CA SER A 99 7.51 -6.31 -1.71
C SER A 99 7.43 -7.65 -2.47
N PRO A 100 7.60 -8.79 -1.79
CA PRO A 100 7.47 -10.11 -2.40
C PRO A 100 6.10 -10.36 -3.06
N THR A 101 5.04 -9.67 -2.60
CA THR A 101 3.67 -9.82 -3.11
C THR A 101 3.23 -8.63 -3.98
N GLY A 102 4.18 -7.83 -4.48
CA GLY A 102 3.91 -6.67 -5.33
C GLY A 102 4.13 -5.33 -4.63
N PRO A 103 3.86 -4.19 -5.30
CA PRO A 103 4.17 -2.89 -4.75
C PRO A 103 3.20 -2.49 -3.63
N MET A 104 3.74 -1.84 -2.59
CA MET A 104 2.98 -1.09 -1.60
C MET A 104 2.97 0.38 -2.00
N LEU A 105 1.78 0.98 -2.07
CA LEU A 105 1.61 2.39 -2.37
C LEU A 105 1.33 3.14 -1.09
N VAL A 106 2.24 4.04 -0.71
CA VAL A 106 2.14 4.83 0.52
C VAL A 106 1.62 6.22 0.18
N TYR A 107 0.40 6.50 0.62
CA TYR A 107 -0.26 7.79 0.45
C TYR A 107 -0.33 8.55 1.77
N GLN A 108 -0.55 9.85 1.67
CA GLN A 108 -1.08 10.63 2.79
C GLN A 108 -2.42 10.06 3.24
N TRP A 109 -2.62 9.89 4.56
CA TRP A 109 -3.95 9.58 5.13
C TRP A 109 -4.88 10.78 5.05
#